data_AF-A0A316FJY8-F1
#
_entry.id   AF-A0A316FJY8-F1
#
_cell.length_a   1.000
_cell.length_b   1.000
_cell.length_c   1.000
_cell.angle_alpha   90.00
_cell.angle_beta   90.00
_cell.angle_gamma   90.00
#
_symmetry.space_group_name_H-M   'P 1'
#
loop_
_entity.id
_entity.type
_entity.pdbx_description
1 polymer ?
#
loop_
_entity_poly.entity_id
_entity_poly.type
_entity_poly.pdbx_seq_one_letter_code
_entity_poly.pdbx_strand_id
1 'polypeptide(L)'
;MSAKVIAIAQAKGGVGKSTLCANLASTFADVAKTLVVDCDPPQHSMSAWHDVRFEIYEETGMDLQLATKPSELLNILEKEQNNYDVILLDGPPHINAMTRTMVAIGSMVLVPLAPSPVEIWSFQEMDKLVSEAQKLNPDCQSRICWTRVRTRVKSAEDLISEVKSASHIKPFNCQLTQRVAYVDSFAEGLSVYEWPDPVARAEVWSLHSAIQRLIKKCGTPKFTKRTKILEFSRQ
;
A
#
# COMPACT_ATOMS: atom_id res chain seq x y z
N MET A 1 16.77 5.30 -13.16
CA MET A 1 15.88 6.21 -12.40
C MET A 1 15.74 5.65 -11.00
N SER A 2 15.56 6.48 -9.98
CA SER A 2 15.32 5.98 -8.63
C SER A 2 13.87 5.47 -8.50
N ALA A 3 13.71 4.38 -7.75
CA ALA A 3 12.49 3.63 -7.59
C ALA A 3 11.36 4.49 -7.01
N LYS A 4 10.13 4.14 -7.38
CA LYS A 4 8.92 4.72 -6.82
C LYS A 4 8.52 3.94 -5.59
N VAL A 5 8.74 4.54 -4.42
CA VAL A 5 8.37 3.95 -3.11
C VAL A 5 6.90 4.20 -2.84
N ILE A 6 6.12 3.15 -2.67
CA ILE A 6 4.67 3.19 -2.41
C ILE A 6 4.42 2.54 -1.06
N ALA A 7 3.97 3.32 -0.08
CA ALA A 7 3.65 2.82 1.25
C ALA A 7 2.17 2.45 1.35
N ILE A 8 1.87 1.23 1.78
CA ILE A 8 0.51 0.78 2.09
C ILE A 8 0.36 0.79 3.61
N ALA A 9 -0.39 1.77 4.12
CA ALA A 9 -0.41 2.05 5.55
C ALA A 9 -1.82 2.40 6.06
N GLN A 10 -2.19 1.80 7.19
CA GLN A 10 -3.44 2.05 7.90
C GLN A 10 -3.33 1.55 9.35
N ALA A 11 -3.85 2.35 10.29
CA ALA A 11 -3.78 2.10 11.72
C ALA A 11 -4.54 0.82 12.15
N LYS A 12 -5.63 0.47 11.46
CA LYS A 12 -6.40 -0.72 11.78
C LYS A 12 -5.83 -1.98 11.11
N GLY A 13 -5.68 -3.05 11.90
CA GLY A 13 -5.42 -4.40 11.38
C GLY A 13 -6.65 -4.99 10.64
N GLY A 14 -6.41 -5.84 9.63
CA GLY A 14 -7.49 -6.52 8.89
C GLY A 14 -8.20 -5.70 7.80
N VAL A 15 -7.68 -4.52 7.45
CA VAL A 15 -8.27 -3.66 6.40
C VAL A 15 -7.92 -4.06 4.96
N GLY A 16 -7.07 -5.07 4.79
CA GLY A 16 -6.58 -5.56 3.50
C GLY A 16 -5.28 -4.93 3.01
N LYS A 17 -4.34 -4.57 3.91
CA LYS A 17 -3.02 -4.02 3.54
C LYS A 17 -2.21 -5.01 2.71
N SER A 18 -1.92 -6.19 3.27
CA SER A 18 -1.17 -7.25 2.57
C SER A 18 -1.90 -7.78 1.35
N THR A 19 -3.23 -7.92 1.40
CA THR A 19 -4.03 -8.28 0.21
C THR A 19 -3.86 -7.25 -0.91
N LEU A 20 -3.94 -5.95 -0.59
CA LEU A 20 -3.69 -4.89 -1.56
C LEU A 20 -2.24 -4.92 -2.07
N CYS A 21 -1.28 -5.15 -1.18
CA CYS A 21 0.14 -5.24 -1.51
C CYS A 21 0.42 -6.38 -2.50
N ALA A 22 -0.02 -7.61 -2.21
CA ALA A 22 0.14 -8.78 -3.08
C ALA A 22 -0.47 -8.57 -4.48
N ASN A 23 -1.66 -8.00 -4.54
CA ASN A 23 -2.33 -7.72 -5.80
C ASN A 23 -1.58 -6.66 -6.63
N LEU A 24 -1.12 -5.58 -5.99
CA LEU A 24 -0.32 -4.57 -6.67
C LEU A 24 1.05 -5.10 -7.08
N ALA A 25 1.73 -5.88 -6.22
CA ALA A 25 3.04 -6.44 -6.48
C ALA A 25 3.02 -7.33 -7.72
N SER A 26 2.05 -8.25 -7.80
CA SER A 26 1.88 -9.12 -8.97
C SER A 26 1.56 -8.33 -10.24
N THR A 27 0.70 -7.32 -10.15
CA THR A 27 0.35 -6.48 -11.33
C THR A 27 1.52 -5.60 -11.78
N PHE A 28 2.36 -5.11 -10.86
CA PHE A 28 3.55 -4.33 -11.20
C PHE A 28 4.69 -5.19 -11.75
N ALA A 29 4.86 -6.42 -11.24
CA ALA A 29 5.89 -7.36 -11.69
C ALA A 29 5.84 -7.63 -13.20
N ASP A 30 4.64 -7.62 -13.80
CA ASP A 30 4.45 -7.77 -15.25
C ASP A 30 5.10 -6.67 -16.10
N VAL A 31 5.31 -5.47 -15.52
CA VAL A 31 5.68 -4.26 -16.27
C VAL A 31 6.85 -3.48 -15.66
N ALA A 32 7.35 -3.89 -14.50
CA ALA A 32 8.35 -3.16 -13.73
C ALA A 32 9.10 -4.09 -12.77
N LYS A 33 10.41 -3.84 -12.59
CA LYS A 33 11.18 -4.51 -11.52
C LYS A 33 10.62 -4.10 -10.17
N THR A 34 10.07 -5.06 -9.44
CA THR A 34 9.27 -4.81 -8.25
C THR A 34 9.91 -5.44 -7.01
N LEU A 35 10.09 -4.64 -5.97
CA LEU A 35 10.48 -5.10 -4.64
C LEU A 35 9.32 -4.89 -3.67
N VAL A 36 9.01 -5.91 -2.89
CA VAL A 36 8.16 -5.79 -1.71
C VAL A 36 9.05 -5.76 -0.46
N VAL A 37 8.76 -4.83 0.45
CA VAL A 37 9.33 -4.82 1.79
C VAL A 37 8.21 -5.08 2.79
N ASP A 38 8.25 -6.24 3.44
CA ASP A 38 7.35 -6.58 4.55
C ASP A 38 7.83 -5.87 5.81
N CYS A 39 7.08 -4.85 6.21
CA CYS A 39 7.34 -4.04 7.40
C CYS A 39 6.49 -4.49 8.61
N ASP A 40 5.79 -5.63 8.51
CA ASP A 40 5.06 -6.28 9.60
C ASP A 40 5.51 -7.73 9.85
N PRO A 41 6.82 -7.97 10.08
CA PRO A 41 7.31 -9.32 10.25
C PRO A 41 6.56 -10.11 11.33
N PRO A 42 6.13 -9.61 12.50
CA PRO A 42 5.39 -10.44 13.46
C PRO A 42 4.13 -11.13 12.90
N GLN A 43 3.49 -10.58 11.85
CA GLN A 43 2.33 -11.19 11.19
C GLN A 43 2.67 -11.94 9.89
N HIS A 44 3.87 -11.70 9.31
CA HIS A 44 4.45 -12.39 8.14
C HIS A 44 3.49 -12.63 6.96
N SER A 45 2.44 -11.80 6.79
CA SER A 45 1.40 -12.11 5.81
C SER A 45 1.93 -12.03 4.37
N MET A 46 2.78 -11.04 4.07
CA MET A 46 3.43 -10.95 2.75
C MET A 46 4.52 -11.99 2.56
N SER A 47 5.26 -12.32 3.62
CA SER A 47 6.25 -13.38 3.61
C SER A 47 5.63 -14.74 3.27
N ALA A 48 4.58 -15.13 4.01
CA ALA A 48 3.86 -16.39 3.79
C ALA A 48 3.23 -16.46 2.38
N TRP A 49 2.65 -15.35 1.91
CA TRP A 49 2.11 -15.27 0.55
C TRP A 49 3.20 -15.47 -0.51
N HIS A 50 4.36 -14.84 -0.33
CA HIS A 50 5.48 -14.95 -1.28
C HIS A 50 6.09 -16.34 -1.30
N ASP A 51 6.18 -17.02 -0.15
CA ASP A 51 6.68 -18.40 -0.08
C ASP A 51 5.79 -19.35 -0.90
N VAL A 52 4.46 -19.27 -0.74
CA VAL A 52 3.51 -20.04 -1.55
C VAL A 52 3.64 -19.68 -3.03
N ARG A 53 3.80 -18.40 -3.35
CA ARG A 53 4.00 -17.94 -4.74
C ARG A 53 5.27 -18.52 -5.36
N PHE A 54 6.36 -18.59 -4.60
CA PHE A 54 7.65 -19.10 -5.06
C PHE A 54 7.58 -20.57 -5.42
N GLU A 55 6.80 -21.36 -4.68
CA GLU A 55 6.52 -22.77 -4.98
C GLU A 55 5.78 -22.96 -6.33
N ILE A 56 5.04 -21.95 -6.78
CA ILE A 56 4.26 -22.00 -8.03
C ILE A 56 5.11 -21.58 -9.23
N TYR A 57 5.91 -20.52 -9.11
CA TYR A 57 6.48 -19.83 -10.27
C TYR A 57 7.99 -20.01 -10.52
N GLU A 58 8.79 -20.55 -9.60
CA GLU A 58 10.28 -20.57 -9.62
C GLU A 58 10.93 -19.17 -9.73
N GLU A 59 10.45 -18.29 -10.64
CA GLU A 59 10.72 -16.85 -10.75
C GLU A 59 9.39 -16.07 -10.64
N THR A 60 9.18 -15.37 -9.53
CA THR A 60 7.89 -14.71 -9.22
C THR A 60 7.68 -13.35 -9.92
N GLY A 61 8.73 -12.82 -10.57
CA GLY A 61 8.78 -11.47 -11.14
C GLY A 61 8.94 -10.34 -10.12
N MET A 62 9.07 -10.67 -8.83
CA MET A 62 9.26 -9.71 -7.75
C MET A 62 10.18 -10.25 -6.66
N ASP A 63 10.90 -9.36 -5.99
CA ASP A 63 11.71 -9.73 -4.82
C ASP A 63 11.00 -9.34 -3.52
N LEU A 64 11.30 -10.05 -2.43
CA LEU A 64 10.81 -9.76 -1.09
C LEU A 64 11.98 -9.54 -0.12
N GLN A 65 11.90 -8.47 0.69
CA GLN A 65 12.78 -8.25 1.84
C GLN A 65 11.97 -7.92 3.09
N LEU A 66 12.58 -8.12 4.26
CA LEU A 66 11.97 -7.83 5.56
C LEU A 66 12.61 -6.59 6.19
N ALA A 67 11.78 -5.74 6.81
CA ALA A 67 12.27 -4.66 7.65
C ALA A 67 11.57 -4.72 9.02
N THR A 68 12.33 -4.99 10.08
CA THR A 68 11.77 -5.03 11.44
C THR A 68 11.85 -3.66 12.12
N LYS A 69 12.76 -2.80 11.66
CA LYS A 69 13.02 -1.48 12.24
C LYS A 69 13.08 -0.38 11.17
N PRO A 70 12.72 0.86 11.51
CA PRO A 70 12.87 2.00 10.61
C PRO A 70 14.27 2.14 9.98
N SER A 71 15.33 1.90 10.74
CA SER A 71 16.71 1.97 10.23
C SER A 71 17.01 0.92 9.17
N GLU A 72 16.45 -0.29 9.31
CA GLU A 72 16.61 -1.37 8.34
C GLU A 72 15.89 -1.03 7.05
N LEU A 73 14.63 -0.56 7.14
CA LEU A 73 13.87 -0.08 5.99
C LEU A 73 14.64 1.00 5.22
N LEU A 74 15.21 1.98 5.91
CA LEU A 74 15.99 3.03 5.27
C LEU A 74 17.25 2.49 4.57
N ASN A 75 17.93 1.51 5.17
CA ASN A 75 19.11 0.88 4.56
C ASN A 75 18.73 0.09 3.29
N ILE A 76 17.62 -0.64 3.33
CA ILE A 76 17.08 -1.37 2.17
C ILE A 76 16.80 -0.38 1.04
N LEU A 77 16.10 0.72 1.33
CA LEU A 77 15.79 1.72 0.31
C LEU A 77 17.03 2.40 -0.24
N GLU A 78 18.01 2.76 0.60
CA GLU A 78 19.26 3.36 0.15
C GLU A 78 20.02 2.47 -0.84
N LYS A 79 20.02 1.15 -0.57
CA LYS A 79 20.68 0.14 -1.40
C LYS A 79 19.91 -0.19 -2.68
N GLU A 80 18.59 -0.36 -2.57
CA GLU A 80 17.78 -0.96 -3.63
C GLU A 80 17.05 0.06 -4.52
N GLN A 81 17.02 1.35 -4.14
CA GLN A 81 16.35 2.41 -4.91
C GLN A 81 16.80 2.53 -6.38
N ASN A 82 17.97 2.03 -6.77
CA ASN A 82 18.44 2.09 -8.16
C ASN A 82 18.33 0.73 -8.90
N ASN A 83 17.95 -0.34 -8.19
CA ASN A 83 17.85 -1.69 -8.74
C ASN A 83 16.42 -2.05 -9.16
N TYR A 84 15.43 -1.37 -8.58
CA TYR A 84 14.01 -1.59 -8.84
C TYR A 84 13.35 -0.32 -9.40
N ASP A 85 12.26 -0.52 -10.12
CA ASP A 85 11.42 0.57 -10.63
C ASP A 85 10.35 0.96 -9.60
N VAL A 86 9.84 -0.03 -8.85
CA VAL A 86 8.80 0.12 -7.84
C VAL A 86 9.20 -0.61 -6.56
N ILE A 87 9.03 0.05 -5.41
CA ILE A 87 9.19 -0.57 -4.10
C ILE A 87 7.87 -0.41 -3.33
N LEU A 88 7.21 -1.52 -3.01
CA LEU A 88 5.99 -1.57 -2.20
C LEU A 88 6.36 -1.83 -0.74
N LEU A 89 5.82 -1.03 0.17
CA LEU A 89 6.00 -1.23 1.61
C LEU A 89 4.67 -1.70 2.21
N ASP A 90 4.62 -2.94 2.73
CA ASP A 90 3.44 -3.44 3.45
C ASP A 90 3.58 -3.12 4.94
N GLY A 91 2.71 -2.25 5.45
CA GLY A 91 2.84 -1.72 6.80
C GLY A 91 2.21 -2.57 7.89
N PRO A 92 2.67 -2.44 9.15
CA PRO A 92 2.09 -3.11 10.29
C PRO A 92 0.71 -2.56 10.69
N PRO A 93 -0.05 -3.25 11.55
CA PRO A 93 -1.16 -2.63 12.26
C PRO A 93 -0.64 -1.53 13.20
N HIS A 94 -1.53 -0.60 13.54
CA HIS A 94 -1.29 0.54 14.40
C HIS A 94 -0.33 1.60 13.82
N ILE A 95 -0.44 2.81 14.36
CA ILE A 95 0.53 3.87 14.07
C ILE A 95 1.70 3.69 15.03
N ASN A 96 2.85 3.34 14.48
CA ASN A 96 4.10 3.18 15.21
C ASN A 96 5.25 3.83 14.42
N ALA A 97 6.48 3.71 14.92
CA ALA A 97 7.65 4.28 14.27
C ALA A 97 7.83 3.80 12.81
N MET A 98 7.53 2.52 12.53
CA MET A 98 7.60 1.97 11.18
C MET A 98 6.57 2.63 10.25
N THR A 99 5.30 2.67 10.67
CA THR A 99 4.21 3.32 9.90
C THR A 99 4.55 4.79 9.62
N ARG A 100 5.03 5.53 10.62
CA ARG A 100 5.46 6.93 10.45
C ARG A 100 6.61 7.06 9.45
N THR A 101 7.61 6.18 9.52
CA THR A 101 8.72 6.16 8.57
C THR A 101 8.25 5.87 7.14
N MET A 102 7.41 4.86 6.94
CA MET A 102 6.85 4.52 5.62
C MET A 102 6.09 5.70 5.00
N VAL A 103 5.25 6.37 5.78
CA VAL A 103 4.46 7.52 5.30
C VAL A 103 5.34 8.72 4.98
N ALA A 104 6.40 8.96 5.77
CA ALA A 104 7.33 10.07 5.55
C ALA A 104 8.17 9.91 4.27
N ILE A 105 8.59 8.68 3.93
CA ILE A 105 9.50 8.41 2.82
C ILE A 105 8.79 8.06 1.50
N GLY A 106 7.54 7.63 1.56
CA GLY A 106 6.79 7.24 0.37
C GLY A 106 6.73 8.35 -0.68
N SER A 107 6.93 7.99 -1.95
CA SER A 107 6.51 8.83 -3.08
C SER A 107 4.99 8.85 -3.22
N MET A 108 4.34 7.77 -2.77
CA MET A 108 2.92 7.64 -2.64
C MET A 108 2.56 6.88 -1.36
N VAL A 109 1.49 7.30 -0.68
CA VAL A 109 0.86 6.58 0.42
C VAL A 109 -0.52 6.12 0.01
N LEU A 110 -0.75 4.82 0.07
CA LEU A 110 -2.03 4.18 -0.17
C LEU A 110 -2.65 3.80 1.17
N VAL A 111 -3.85 4.31 1.41
CA VAL A 111 -4.59 4.04 2.65
C VAL A 111 -5.80 3.15 2.33
N PRO A 112 -5.73 1.82 2.56
CA PRO A 112 -6.89 0.97 2.42
C PRO A 112 -7.96 1.35 3.46
N LEU A 113 -9.21 1.44 2.99
CA LEU A 113 -10.34 1.84 3.81
C LEU A 113 -11.62 1.17 3.29
N ALA A 114 -12.36 0.49 4.14
CA ALA A 114 -13.72 0.05 3.81
C ALA A 114 -14.76 1.12 4.18
N PRO A 115 -15.92 1.16 3.50
CA PRO A 115 -17.03 2.04 3.85
C PRO A 115 -17.74 1.51 5.12
N SER A 116 -17.07 1.68 6.25
CA SER A 116 -17.47 1.20 7.57
C SER A 116 -17.20 2.28 8.61
N PRO A 117 -18.17 2.64 9.48
CA PRO A 117 -17.99 3.70 10.47
C PRO A 117 -16.76 3.48 11.36
N VAL A 118 -16.55 2.24 11.83
CA VAL A 118 -15.44 1.90 12.73
C VAL A 118 -14.08 2.12 12.04
N GLU A 119 -13.98 1.79 10.76
CA GLU A 119 -12.74 1.99 10.01
C GLU A 119 -12.51 3.46 9.69
N ILE A 120 -13.57 4.18 9.33
CA ILE A 120 -13.52 5.62 9.05
C ILE A 120 -13.10 6.40 10.30
N TRP A 121 -13.59 6.03 11.49
CA TRP A 121 -13.14 6.63 12.74
C TRP A 121 -11.65 6.38 12.98
N SER A 122 -11.18 5.15 12.79
CA SER A 122 -9.75 4.83 12.93
C SER A 122 -8.86 5.50 11.87
N PHE A 123 -9.41 5.81 10.70
CA PHE A 123 -8.71 6.48 9.62
C PHE A 123 -8.35 7.94 9.94
N GLN A 124 -9.06 8.61 10.85
CA GLN A 124 -8.80 10.02 11.17
C GLN A 124 -7.37 10.28 11.67
N GLU A 125 -6.80 9.35 12.44
CA GLU A 125 -5.41 9.44 12.89
C GLU A 125 -4.44 9.28 11.71
N MET A 126 -4.76 8.40 10.76
CA MET A 126 -3.99 8.21 9.54
C MET A 126 -4.04 9.44 8.63
N ASP A 127 -5.21 10.07 8.49
CA ASP A 127 -5.39 11.31 7.71
C ASP A 127 -4.50 12.44 8.25
N LYS A 128 -4.46 12.60 9.58
CA LYS A 128 -3.58 13.56 10.26
C LYS A 128 -2.11 13.23 10.05
N LEU A 129 -1.72 11.96 10.25
CA LEU A 129 -0.33 11.52 10.09
C LEU A 129 0.19 11.79 8.67
N VAL A 130 -0.61 11.48 7.65
CA VAL A 130 -0.24 11.72 6.25
C VAL A 130 -0.11 13.20 5.96
N SER A 131 -1.02 14.03 6.49
CA SER A 131 -0.93 15.49 6.38
C SER A 131 0.36 16.04 6.99
N GLU A 132 0.76 15.54 8.17
CA GLU A 132 2.02 15.93 8.83
C GLU A 132 3.25 15.47 8.02
N ALA A 133 3.24 14.23 7.54
CA ALA A 133 4.32 13.70 6.73
C ALA A 133 4.49 14.46 5.40
N GLN A 134 3.39 14.91 4.79
CA GLN A 134 3.43 15.72 3.56
C GLN A 134 4.02 17.13 3.79
N LYS A 135 4.03 17.65 5.03
CA LYS A 135 4.80 18.86 5.35
C LYS A 135 6.31 18.61 5.28
N LEU A 136 6.76 17.39 5.60
CA LEU A 136 8.16 16.97 5.50
C LEU A 136 8.53 16.55 4.06
N ASN A 137 7.58 15.94 3.34
CA ASN A 137 7.74 15.45 1.97
C ASN A 137 6.59 15.98 1.07
N PRO A 138 6.66 17.23 0.59
CA PRO A 138 5.57 17.87 -0.17
C PRO A 138 5.26 17.21 -1.52
N ASP A 139 6.21 16.45 -2.07
CA ASP A 139 6.06 15.76 -3.35
C ASP A 139 5.31 14.41 -3.21
N CYS A 140 5.10 13.94 -1.97
CA CYS A 140 4.38 12.70 -1.67
C CYS A 140 2.90 12.83 -2.04
N GLN A 141 2.41 11.91 -2.88
CA GLN A 141 0.97 11.76 -3.12
C GLN A 141 0.34 10.84 -2.06
N SER A 142 -0.92 11.07 -1.73
CA SER A 142 -1.67 10.16 -0.87
C SER A 142 -3.04 9.88 -1.46
N ARG A 143 -3.49 8.62 -1.40
CA ARG A 143 -4.81 8.21 -1.89
C ARG A 143 -5.46 7.16 -1.01
N ILE A 144 -6.77 7.30 -0.80
CA ILE A 144 -7.58 6.24 -0.20
C ILE A 144 -7.87 5.18 -1.27
N CYS A 145 -7.64 3.92 -0.93
CA CYS A 145 -8.04 2.76 -1.72
C CYS A 145 -9.26 2.13 -1.07
N TRP A 146 -10.41 2.24 -1.72
CA TRP A 146 -11.62 1.61 -1.20
C TRP A 146 -11.50 0.09 -1.27
N THR A 147 -11.58 -0.57 -0.12
CA THR A 147 -11.53 -2.03 0.00
C THR A 147 -12.86 -2.57 0.53
N ARG A 148 -13.16 -3.84 0.21
CA ARG A 148 -14.36 -4.55 0.70
C ARG A 148 -15.66 -3.76 0.50
N VAL A 149 -15.77 -3.05 -0.62
CA VAL A 149 -16.98 -2.27 -0.90
C VAL A 149 -18.15 -3.20 -1.22
N ARG A 150 -19.25 -3.03 -0.50
CA ARG A 150 -20.53 -3.65 -0.86
C ARG A 150 -21.23 -2.73 -1.86
N THR A 151 -21.41 -3.21 -3.08
CA THR A 151 -22.02 -2.42 -4.16
C THR A 151 -23.54 -2.34 -4.00
N ARG A 152 -24.15 -1.27 -4.54
CA ARG A 152 -25.60 -1.04 -4.51
C ARG A 152 -26.17 -0.91 -3.08
N VAL A 153 -25.35 -0.44 -2.15
CA VAL A 153 -25.75 -0.19 -0.76
C VAL A 153 -25.64 1.31 -0.48
N LYS A 154 -26.78 1.98 -0.32
CA LYS A 154 -26.85 3.43 -0.12
C LYS A 154 -25.97 3.90 1.06
N SER A 155 -25.99 3.18 2.18
CA SER A 155 -25.16 3.55 3.34
C SER A 155 -23.65 3.50 3.05
N ALA A 156 -23.20 2.62 2.16
CA ALA A 156 -21.80 2.61 1.74
C ALA A 156 -21.48 3.82 0.85
N GLU A 157 -22.38 4.19 -0.06
CA GLU A 157 -22.24 5.36 -0.94
C GLU A 157 -22.23 6.69 -0.15
N ASP A 158 -23.08 6.79 0.88
CA ASP A 158 -23.16 7.94 1.78
C ASP A 158 -21.82 8.11 2.54
N LEU A 159 -21.27 7.02 3.12
CA LEU A 159 -19.98 7.05 3.81
C LEU A 159 -18.81 7.39 2.88
N ILE A 160 -18.81 6.86 1.65
CA ILE A 160 -17.79 7.20 0.66
C ILE A 160 -17.83 8.70 0.33
N SER A 161 -19.03 9.25 0.19
CA SER A 161 -19.25 10.67 -0.12
C SER A 161 -18.82 11.57 1.04
N GLU A 162 -19.12 11.17 2.28
CA GLU A 162 -18.68 11.85 3.50
C GLU A 162 -17.15 11.92 3.56
N VAL A 163 -16.47 10.78 3.48
CA VAL A 163 -14.99 10.71 3.52
C VAL A 163 -14.37 11.53 2.39
N LYS A 164 -14.93 11.46 1.18
CA LYS A 164 -14.47 12.26 0.03
C LYS A 164 -14.54 13.77 0.27
N SER A 165 -15.51 14.23 1.07
CA SER A 165 -15.73 15.64 1.38
C SER A 165 -14.89 16.14 2.57
N ALA A 166 -14.63 15.27 3.54
CA ALA A 166 -14.02 15.65 4.83
C ALA A 166 -12.52 15.38 4.93
N SER A 167 -12.00 14.39 4.20
CA SER A 167 -10.61 13.94 4.34
C SER A 167 -9.63 14.78 3.52
N HIS A 168 -8.42 14.96 4.07
CA HIS A 168 -7.29 15.52 3.33
C HIS A 168 -6.84 14.58 2.19
N ILE A 169 -6.89 13.26 2.43
CA ILE A 169 -6.49 12.25 1.46
C ILE A 169 -7.64 11.97 0.49
N LYS A 170 -7.44 12.30 -0.79
CA LYS A 170 -8.45 12.05 -1.82
C LYS A 170 -8.60 10.56 -2.11
N PRO A 171 -9.83 10.01 -2.23
CA PRO A 171 -10.00 8.64 -2.66
C PRO A 171 -9.75 8.45 -4.16
N PHE A 172 -9.34 7.25 -4.54
CA PHE A 172 -9.50 6.80 -5.92
C PHE A 172 -10.98 6.64 -6.27
N ASN A 173 -11.30 6.82 -7.56
CA ASN A 173 -12.64 6.56 -8.06
C ASN A 173 -12.93 5.05 -8.23
N CYS A 174 -11.90 4.25 -8.49
CA CYS A 174 -12.02 2.79 -8.53
C CYS A 174 -12.13 2.22 -7.11
N GLN A 175 -12.81 1.09 -7.01
CA GLN A 175 -13.14 0.43 -5.74
C GLN A 175 -12.82 -1.06 -5.87
N LEU A 176 -12.30 -1.65 -4.79
CA LEU A 176 -12.17 -3.10 -4.66
C LEU A 176 -13.38 -3.60 -3.88
N THR A 177 -14.22 -4.40 -4.52
CA THR A 177 -15.48 -4.83 -3.93
C THR A 177 -15.27 -6.01 -2.97
N GLN A 178 -16.24 -6.26 -2.10
CA GLN A 178 -16.18 -7.41 -1.19
C GLN A 178 -16.36 -8.71 -2.01
N ARG A 179 -15.26 -9.42 -2.27
CA ARG A 179 -15.23 -10.68 -3.03
C ARG A 179 -14.40 -11.72 -2.32
N VAL A 180 -14.82 -12.97 -2.42
CA VAL A 180 -14.07 -14.13 -1.93
C VAL A 180 -12.78 -14.34 -2.73
N ALA A 181 -12.79 -13.98 -4.03
CA ALA A 181 -11.63 -14.05 -4.92
C ALA A 181 -10.35 -13.43 -4.35
N TYR A 182 -10.44 -12.30 -3.64
CA TYR A 182 -9.27 -11.66 -3.01
C TYR A 182 -8.65 -12.49 -1.88
N VAL A 183 -9.48 -13.27 -1.18
CA VAL A 183 -9.04 -14.14 -0.08
C VAL A 183 -8.47 -15.43 -0.65
N ASP A 184 -9.19 -16.06 -1.57
CA ASP A 184 -8.80 -17.34 -2.17
C ASP A 184 -7.50 -17.20 -2.97
N SER A 185 -7.39 -16.16 -3.82
CA SER A 185 -6.16 -15.95 -4.58
C SER A 185 -4.97 -15.73 -3.66
N PHE A 186 -5.14 -14.94 -2.59
CA PHE A 186 -4.07 -14.69 -1.64
C PHE A 186 -3.65 -15.97 -0.90
N ALA A 187 -4.60 -16.84 -0.54
CA ALA A 187 -4.29 -18.11 0.10
C ALA A 187 -3.46 -19.03 -0.83
N GLU A 188 -3.60 -18.90 -2.14
CA GLU A 188 -2.85 -19.65 -3.14
C GLU A 188 -1.58 -18.94 -3.63
N GLY A 189 -1.09 -17.89 -2.95
CA GLY A 189 0.10 -17.16 -3.41
C GLY A 189 -0.11 -16.37 -4.72
N LEU A 190 -1.37 -16.18 -5.11
CA LEU A 190 -1.78 -15.50 -6.33
C LEU A 190 -2.37 -14.12 -6.03
N SER A 191 -2.40 -13.28 -7.05
CA SER A 191 -3.25 -12.10 -7.11
C SER A 191 -4.55 -12.40 -7.81
N VAL A 192 -5.57 -11.55 -7.63
CA VAL A 192 -6.81 -11.69 -8.41
C VAL A 192 -6.57 -11.48 -9.89
N TYR A 193 -5.47 -10.81 -10.27
CA TYR A 193 -5.05 -10.65 -11.66
C TYR A 193 -4.85 -12.01 -12.36
N GLU A 194 -4.37 -13.01 -11.61
CA GLU A 194 -4.15 -14.39 -12.03
C GLU A 194 -5.36 -15.31 -11.75
N TRP A 195 -6.42 -14.77 -11.14
CA TRP A 195 -7.59 -15.53 -10.67
C TRP A 195 -8.77 -15.50 -11.67
N PRO A 196 -9.60 -16.55 -11.74
CA PRO A 196 -10.76 -16.61 -12.63
C PRO A 196 -11.97 -15.77 -12.15
N ASP A 197 -11.75 -14.53 -11.66
CA ASP A 197 -12.81 -13.53 -11.43
C ASP A 197 -12.55 -12.30 -12.33
N PRO A 198 -13.23 -12.15 -13.48
CA PRO A 198 -12.98 -11.06 -14.42
C PRO A 198 -13.27 -9.68 -13.83
N VAL A 199 -14.16 -9.58 -12.84
CA VAL A 199 -14.48 -8.29 -12.23
C VAL A 199 -13.41 -7.90 -11.22
N ALA A 200 -12.96 -8.82 -10.36
CA ALA A 200 -11.83 -8.57 -9.45
C ALA A 200 -10.56 -8.17 -10.22
N ARG A 201 -10.29 -8.85 -11.35
CA ARG A 201 -9.21 -8.47 -12.28
C ARG A 201 -9.32 -7.03 -12.76
N ALA A 202 -10.50 -6.66 -13.25
CA ALA A 202 -10.76 -5.31 -13.75
C ALA A 202 -10.63 -4.23 -12.65
N GLU A 203 -11.05 -4.55 -11.41
CA GLU A 203 -10.93 -3.68 -10.24
C GLU A 203 -9.45 -3.38 -9.93
N VAL A 204 -8.62 -4.43 -9.81
CA VAL A 204 -7.18 -4.28 -9.54
C VAL A 204 -6.45 -3.61 -10.69
N TRP A 205 -6.75 -3.97 -11.94
CA TRP A 205 -6.16 -3.32 -13.10
C TRP A 205 -6.49 -1.82 -13.16
N SER A 206 -7.73 -1.45 -12.83
CA SER A 206 -8.16 -0.04 -12.77
C SER A 206 -7.40 0.73 -11.70
N LEU A 207 -7.19 0.11 -10.53
CA LEU A 207 -6.41 0.69 -9.44
C LEU A 207 -4.93 0.85 -9.82
N HIS A 208 -4.29 -0.20 -10.34
CA HIS A 208 -2.92 -0.17 -10.86
C HIS A 208 -2.74 0.95 -11.90
N SER A 209 -3.64 1.04 -12.88
CA SER A 209 -3.62 2.08 -13.91
C SER A 209 -3.80 3.50 -13.34
N ALA A 210 -4.60 3.66 -12.28
CA ALA A 210 -4.76 4.94 -11.59
C ALA A 210 -3.50 5.32 -10.79
N ILE A 211 -2.87 4.35 -10.13
CA ILE A 211 -1.60 4.52 -9.41
C ILE A 211 -0.49 4.91 -10.39
N GLN A 212 -0.29 4.17 -11.48
CA GLN A 212 0.74 4.47 -12.48
C GLN A 212 0.65 5.89 -13.03
N ARG A 213 -0.57 6.38 -13.31
CA ARG A 213 -0.79 7.76 -13.80
C ARG A 213 -0.38 8.83 -12.80
N LEU A 214 -0.51 8.56 -11.50
CA LEU A 214 -0.15 9.49 -10.44
C LEU A 214 1.33 9.40 -10.08
N ILE A 215 1.90 8.19 -10.06
CA ILE A 215 3.31 7.98 -9.70
C ILE A 215 4.27 8.59 -10.72
N LYS A 216 3.89 8.64 -12.00
CA LYS A 216 4.62 9.41 -13.03
C LYS A 216 4.74 10.90 -12.70
N LYS A 217 3.82 11.44 -11.87
CA LYS A 217 3.81 12.84 -11.41
C LYS A 217 4.51 13.02 -10.05
N CYS A 218 4.80 11.94 -9.33
CA CYS A 218 5.51 12.02 -8.05
C CYS A 218 6.99 12.36 -8.27
N GLY A 219 7.53 13.25 -7.46
CA GLY A 219 8.98 13.46 -7.36
C GLY A 219 9.72 12.19 -6.93
N THR A 220 11.03 12.18 -7.09
CA THR A 220 11.88 11.14 -6.49
C THR A 220 11.92 11.35 -4.98
N PRO A 221 11.75 10.30 -4.14
CA PRO A 221 11.91 10.43 -2.70
C PRO A 221 13.25 11.09 -2.38
N LYS A 222 13.23 12.24 -1.71
CA LYS A 222 14.45 12.91 -1.26
C LYS A 222 14.88 12.27 0.06
N PHE A 223 15.63 11.17 -0.03
CA PHE A 223 16.24 10.46 1.12
C PHE A 223 17.20 11.34 1.95
N THR A 224 17.48 12.56 1.49
CA THR A 224 18.54 13.46 1.98
C THR A 224 18.34 14.02 3.39
N LYS A 225 17.29 13.65 4.12
CA LYS A 225 17.10 14.05 5.53
C LYS A 225 16.77 12.85 6.43
N ARG A 226 17.53 11.75 6.30
CA ARG A 226 17.47 10.56 7.18
C ARG A 226 17.23 10.91 8.65
N THR A 227 17.96 11.91 9.18
CA THR A 227 17.79 12.40 10.56
C THR A 227 16.36 12.90 10.84
N LYS A 228 15.79 13.71 9.96
CA LYS A 228 14.41 14.23 10.14
C LYS A 228 13.35 13.12 10.03
N ILE A 229 13.58 12.12 9.18
CA ILE A 229 12.68 10.97 9.08
C ILE A 229 12.72 10.15 10.39
N LEU A 230 13.91 9.93 10.94
CA LEU A 230 14.05 9.23 12.22
C LEU A 230 13.48 10.04 13.39
N GLU A 231 13.63 11.36 13.40
CA GLU A 231 12.98 12.24 14.37
C GLU A 231 11.45 12.16 14.27
N PHE A 232 10.89 12.25 13.05
CA PHE A 232 9.45 12.10 12.81
C PHE A 232 8.94 10.72 13.25
N SER A 233 9.73 9.66 13.05
CA SER A 233 9.35 8.31 13.46
C SER A 233 9.22 8.11 14.97
N ARG A 234 9.82 9.00 15.78
CA ARG A 234 9.83 8.92 17.25
C ARG A 234 8.75 9.74 17.93
N GLN A 235 8.02 10.57 17.18
CA GLN A 235 6.88 11.36 17.67
C GLN A 235 5.66 10.46 17.90
#